data_AF-A0A258HG75-F1
#
_entry.id   AF-A0A258HG75-F1
#
_cell.length_a   1.000
_cell.length_b   1.000
_cell.length_c   1.000
_cell.angle_alpha   90.00
_cell.angle_beta   90.00
_cell.angle_gamma   90.00
#
_symmetry.space_group_name_H-M   'P 1'
#
loop_
_entity.id
_entity.type
_entity.pdbx_description
1 polymer ?
#
loop_
_entity_poly.entity_id
_entity_poly.type
_entity_poly.pdbx_seq_one_letter_code
_entity_poly.pdbx_strand_id
1 'polypeptide(L)'
;MSFQESITVWVDREPTLDEELLAMGEEDVLEMANLGEAETGVPGVIMISTIMGRHGPRVKYFVKPGRHQPSFSVAIASEARVVAKSDEFEDKAFARLAPLVMQWVERNQEALNRFWWSGNELMNDEVQAFIASLKKV
;
A
#
# COMPACT_ATOMS: atom_id res chain seq x y z
N MET A 1 17.19 -37.83 7.47
CA MET A 1 16.06 -36.90 7.70
C MET A 1 16.36 -35.67 6.87
N SER A 2 15.70 -35.57 5.71
CA SER A 2 15.98 -34.55 4.70
C SER A 2 15.22 -33.28 5.07
N PHE A 3 15.93 -32.19 5.35
CA PHE A 3 15.34 -30.86 5.47
C PHE A 3 15.01 -30.40 4.05
N GLN A 4 13.72 -30.43 3.69
CA GLN A 4 13.23 -29.69 2.53
C GLN A 4 13.16 -28.22 2.92
N GLU A 5 14.22 -27.47 2.58
CA GLU A 5 14.14 -26.03 2.48
C GLU A 5 13.10 -25.70 1.40
N SER A 6 11.97 -25.08 1.79
CA SER A 6 11.05 -24.52 0.82
C SER A 6 11.73 -23.30 0.19
N ILE A 7 12.26 -23.52 -1.01
CA ILE A 7 12.70 -22.44 -1.89
C ILE A 7 11.45 -21.61 -2.19
N THR A 8 11.26 -20.55 -1.41
CA THR A 8 10.30 -19.50 -1.75
C THR A 8 10.88 -18.80 -2.97
N VAL A 9 10.39 -19.21 -4.14
CA VAL A 9 10.72 -18.60 -5.43
C VAL A 9 10.24 -17.15 -5.35
N TRP A 10 11.18 -16.24 -5.14
CA TRP A 10 10.98 -14.82 -5.37
C TRP A 10 10.72 -14.67 -6.87
N VAL A 11 9.45 -14.50 -7.22
CA VAL A 11 9.05 -14.20 -8.59
C VAL A 11 9.50 -12.77 -8.86
N ASP A 12 10.57 -12.64 -9.65
CA ASP A 12 11.30 -11.40 -9.98
C ASP A 12 10.50 -10.41 -10.88
N ARG A 13 9.18 -10.56 -10.92
CA ARG A 13 8.29 -9.61 -11.62
C ARG A 13 7.33 -8.99 -10.62
N GLU A 14 7.15 -7.67 -10.75
CA GLU A 14 6.10 -6.98 -10.05
C GLU A 14 4.74 -7.63 -10.42
N PRO A 15 3.89 -7.93 -9.41
CA PRO A 15 2.60 -8.57 -9.62
C PRO A 15 1.66 -7.69 -10.43
N THR A 16 0.75 -8.30 -11.17
CA THR A 16 -0.33 -7.52 -11.82
C THR A 16 -1.37 -7.08 -10.77
N LEU A 17 -2.12 -6.02 -11.05
CA LEU A 17 -3.17 -5.54 -10.15
C LEU A 17 -4.25 -6.61 -9.87
N ASP A 18 -4.58 -7.44 -10.87
CA ASP A 18 -5.53 -8.54 -10.69
C ASP A 18 -4.98 -9.60 -9.74
N GLU A 19 -3.68 -9.90 -9.82
CA GLU A 19 -2.99 -10.75 -8.85
C GLU A 19 -3.01 -10.13 -7.45
N GLU A 20 -2.84 -8.80 -7.33
CA GLU A 20 -2.98 -8.09 -6.05
C GLU A 20 -4.42 -8.22 -5.49
N LEU A 21 -5.45 -8.00 -6.32
CA LEU A 21 -6.86 -8.05 -5.91
C LEU A 21 -7.32 -9.46 -5.53
N LEU A 22 -6.74 -10.50 -6.15
CA LEU A 22 -6.96 -11.90 -5.80
C LEU A 22 -6.30 -12.26 -4.46
N ALA A 23 -5.04 -11.84 -4.25
CA ALA A 23 -4.34 -12.05 -2.98
C ALA A 23 -5.09 -11.39 -1.80
N MET A 24 -5.68 -10.21 -2.02
CA MET A 24 -6.53 -9.52 -1.04
C MET A 24 -7.81 -10.29 -0.65
N GLY A 25 -8.29 -11.20 -1.50
CA GLY A 25 -9.55 -11.91 -1.30
C GLY A 25 -9.44 -13.19 -0.48
N GLU A 26 -8.23 -13.75 -0.33
CA GLU A 26 -7.98 -15.03 0.34
C GLU A 26 -7.35 -14.91 1.73
N GLU A 27 -6.85 -13.72 2.12
CA GLU A 27 -6.11 -13.54 3.38
C GLU A 27 -6.98 -12.91 4.48
N ASP A 28 -7.26 -13.72 5.51
CA ASP A 28 -7.90 -13.35 6.77
C ASP A 28 -7.21 -12.14 7.43
N VAL A 29 -8.00 -11.10 7.72
CA VAL A 29 -7.72 -10.07 8.75
C VAL A 29 -6.36 -9.35 8.61
N LEU A 30 -6.13 -8.69 7.48
CA LEU A 30 -5.11 -7.64 7.42
C LEU A 30 -5.66 -6.36 8.05
N GLU A 31 -4.91 -5.74 8.94
CA GLU A 31 -5.25 -4.40 9.40
C GLU A 31 -5.08 -3.43 8.24
N MET A 32 -6.20 -2.89 7.79
CA MET A 32 -6.30 -1.99 6.65
C MET A 32 -6.88 -0.67 7.14
N ALA A 33 -6.24 0.44 6.77
CA ALA A 33 -6.77 1.77 7.04
C ALA A 33 -6.86 2.57 5.75
N ASN A 34 -8.04 3.16 5.52
CA ASN A 34 -8.28 4.10 4.44
C ASN A 34 -8.06 5.51 4.97
N LEU A 35 -7.00 6.16 4.50
CA LEU A 35 -6.61 7.51 4.90
C LEU A 35 -7.10 8.50 3.85
N GLY A 36 -7.85 9.51 4.27
CA GLY A 36 -8.34 10.56 3.39
C GLY A 36 -7.37 11.74 3.28
N GLU A 37 -7.85 12.80 2.65
CA GLU A 37 -7.11 14.05 2.50
C GLU A 37 -6.79 14.70 3.85
N ALA A 38 -7.64 14.52 4.86
CA ALA A 38 -7.43 15.07 6.20
C ALA A 38 -6.17 14.49 6.87
N GLU A 39 -5.85 13.22 6.62
CA GLU A 39 -4.68 12.51 7.15
C GLU A 39 -3.46 12.65 6.25
N THR A 40 -3.65 12.75 4.94
CA THR A 40 -2.56 12.63 3.95
C THR A 40 -2.17 13.94 3.27
N GLY A 41 -3.09 14.90 3.16
CA GLY A 41 -2.95 16.07 2.28
C GLY A 41 -3.09 15.74 0.78
N VAL A 42 -3.35 14.48 0.43
CA VAL A 42 -3.56 14.05 -0.96
C VAL A 42 -5.05 13.92 -1.24
N PRO A 43 -5.60 14.56 -2.30
CA PRO A 43 -6.98 14.37 -2.69
C PRO A 43 -7.26 12.90 -3.03
N GLY A 44 -8.30 12.32 -2.46
CA GLY A 44 -8.66 10.91 -2.63
C GLY A 44 -8.39 10.10 -1.38
N VAL A 45 -8.03 8.84 -1.56
CA VAL A 45 -7.78 7.92 -0.44
C VAL A 45 -6.53 7.10 -0.69
N ILE A 46 -5.69 7.02 0.34
CA ILE A 46 -4.55 6.12 0.41
C ILE A 46 -4.90 5.02 1.39
N MET A 47 -4.94 3.78 0.90
CA MET A 47 -5.06 2.60 1.73
C MET A 47 -3.67 2.11 2.10
N ILE A 48 -3.47 1.95 3.41
CA ILE A 48 -2.32 1.29 4.01
C ILE A 48 -2.73 -0.07 4.56
N SER A 49 -1.78 -0.98 4.59
CA SER A 49 -1.96 -2.32 5.15
C SER A 49 -0.64 -2.84 5.70
N THR A 50 -0.76 -3.87 6.53
CA THR A 50 0.33 -4.76 6.93
C THR A 50 0.66 -5.74 5.79
N ILE A 51 1.70 -6.58 5.95
CA ILE A 51 2.16 -7.57 4.95
C ILE A 51 1.00 -8.21 4.19
N MET A 52 0.91 -7.94 2.88
CA MET A 52 -0.07 -8.55 1.99
C MET A 52 0.60 -9.58 1.09
N GLY A 53 0.36 -10.87 1.33
CA GLY A 53 0.83 -11.96 0.49
C GLY A 53 2.28 -11.85 -0.01
N ARG A 54 2.47 -12.03 -1.33
CA ARG A 54 3.80 -12.06 -2.00
C ARG A 54 4.33 -10.69 -2.41
N HIS A 55 3.69 -9.63 -1.96
CA HIS A 55 3.92 -8.29 -2.44
C HIS A 55 4.88 -7.57 -1.49
N GLY A 56 5.93 -6.92 -2.03
CA GLY A 56 6.76 -6.01 -1.23
C GLY A 56 5.97 -4.79 -0.70
N PRO A 57 6.52 -4.05 0.29
CA PRO A 57 5.87 -2.91 0.93
C PRO A 57 5.33 -1.89 -0.04
N ARG A 58 4.03 -1.59 0.04
CA ARG A 58 3.35 -0.62 -0.84
C ARG A 58 2.13 0.00 -0.17
N VAL A 59 1.68 1.12 -0.71
CA VAL A 59 0.35 1.69 -0.44
C VAL A 59 -0.47 1.68 -1.71
N LYS A 60 -1.79 1.63 -1.58
CA LYS A 60 -2.72 1.67 -2.70
C LYS A 60 -3.49 2.98 -2.70
N TYR A 61 -3.61 3.63 -3.85
CA TYR A 61 -4.39 4.84 -4.02
C TYR A 61 -5.67 4.57 -4.81
N PHE A 62 -6.75 5.24 -4.42
CA PHE A 62 -7.98 5.33 -5.21
C PHE A 62 -8.65 6.70 -5.05
N VAL A 63 -9.37 7.13 -6.07
CA VAL A 63 -10.08 8.43 -6.07
C VAL A 63 -11.21 8.45 -5.02
N LYS A 64 -11.87 7.30 -4.81
CA LYS A 64 -12.93 7.09 -3.82
C LYS A 64 -12.87 5.66 -3.30
N PRO A 65 -13.34 5.37 -2.08
CA PRO A 65 -13.30 4.02 -1.53
C PRO A 65 -14.12 3.02 -2.35
N GLY A 66 -13.62 1.79 -2.46
CA GLY A 66 -14.34 0.66 -3.06
C GLY A 66 -13.41 -0.37 -3.73
N ARG A 67 -13.77 -1.65 -3.62
CA ARG A 67 -12.96 -2.78 -4.12
C ARG A 67 -12.67 -2.73 -5.63
N HIS A 68 -13.60 -2.20 -6.42
CA HIS A 68 -13.52 -2.16 -7.89
C HIS A 68 -13.18 -0.75 -8.43
N GLN A 69 -12.65 0.13 -7.59
CA GLN A 69 -12.26 1.45 -8.04
C GLN A 69 -10.93 1.37 -8.80
N PRO A 70 -10.80 2.11 -9.93
CA PRO A 70 -9.51 2.29 -10.56
C PRO A 70 -8.49 2.78 -9.52
N SER A 71 -7.32 2.14 -9.50
CA SER A 71 -6.29 2.37 -8.49
C SER A 71 -4.89 2.33 -9.06
N PHE A 72 -3.92 2.76 -8.26
CA PHE A 72 -2.51 2.50 -8.50
C PHE A 72 -1.80 2.22 -7.18
N SER A 73 -0.70 1.48 -7.25
CA SER A 73 0.09 1.09 -6.08
C SER A 73 1.45 1.78 -6.13
N VAL A 74 1.90 2.31 -4.99
CA VAL A 74 3.21 2.97 -4.83
C VAL A 74 4.04 2.18 -3.83
N ALA A 75 5.25 1.81 -4.22
CA ALA A 75 6.18 1.09 -3.34
C ALA A 75 6.65 1.98 -2.18
N ILE A 76 6.69 1.42 -0.97
CA ILE A 76 7.34 2.01 0.20
C ILE A 76 8.83 1.64 0.12
N ALA A 77 9.60 2.42 -0.61
CA ALA A 77 11.04 2.22 -0.83
C ALA A 77 11.81 3.54 -0.64
N SER A 78 13.15 3.49 -0.65
CA SER A 78 14.00 4.69 -0.53
C SER A 78 13.75 5.71 -1.65
N GLU A 79 13.29 5.23 -2.79
CA GLU A 79 12.75 6.02 -3.89
C GLU A 79 11.32 5.51 -4.15
N ALA A 80 10.31 6.33 -3.86
CA ALA A 80 8.94 5.94 -4.07
C ALA A 80 8.64 5.89 -5.56
N ARG A 81 8.03 4.79 -6.02
CA ARG A 81 7.66 4.61 -7.42
C ARG A 81 6.33 3.88 -7.55
N VAL A 82 5.62 4.17 -8.63
CA VAL A 82 4.42 3.43 -9.00
C VAL A 82 4.82 2.04 -9.50
N VAL A 83 4.21 0.99 -8.94
CA VAL A 83 4.48 -0.42 -9.29
C VAL A 83 3.30 -1.11 -9.98
N ALA A 84 2.11 -0.51 -9.89
CA ALA A 84 0.92 -0.97 -10.60
C ALA A 84 -0.04 0.20 -10.84
N LYS A 85 -0.77 0.20 -11.96
CA LYS A 85 -1.85 1.14 -12.29
C LYS A 85 -2.96 0.36 -13.00
N SER A 86 -4.23 0.59 -12.65
CA SER A 86 -5.36 0.09 -13.43
C SER A 86 -5.40 0.74 -14.83
N ASP A 87 -5.81 0.00 -15.84
CA ASP A 87 -5.98 0.51 -17.20
C ASP A 87 -7.10 1.57 -17.27
N GLU A 88 -8.14 1.42 -16.44
CA GLU A 88 -9.26 2.35 -16.33
C GLU A 88 -8.92 3.63 -15.57
N PHE A 89 -7.70 3.75 -15.02
CA PHE A 89 -7.28 4.96 -14.32
C PHE A 89 -6.89 6.05 -15.31
N GLU A 90 -7.66 7.15 -15.33
CA GLU A 90 -7.47 8.27 -16.25
C GLU A 90 -6.05 8.86 -16.17
N ASP A 91 -5.35 8.94 -17.31
CA ASP A 91 -3.95 9.36 -17.36
C ASP A 91 -3.71 10.80 -16.87
N LYS A 92 -4.65 11.71 -17.12
CA LYS A 92 -4.56 13.10 -16.62
C LYS A 92 -4.66 13.15 -15.10
N ALA A 93 -5.56 12.37 -14.52
CA ALA A 93 -5.68 12.25 -13.08
C ALA A 93 -4.42 11.59 -12.50
N PHE A 94 -3.90 10.54 -13.14
CA PHE A 94 -2.69 9.85 -12.73
C PHE A 94 -1.47 10.77 -12.71
N ALA A 95 -1.23 11.53 -13.78
CA ALA A 95 -0.11 12.46 -13.88
C ALA A 95 -0.15 13.56 -12.79
N ARG A 96 -1.35 13.91 -12.31
CA ARG A 96 -1.53 14.87 -11.21
C ARG A 96 -1.35 14.23 -9.83
N LEU A 97 -1.87 13.03 -9.63
CA LEU A 97 -2.02 12.41 -8.30
C LEU A 97 -0.82 11.55 -7.91
N ALA A 98 -0.21 10.82 -8.85
CA ALA A 98 0.93 9.95 -8.55
C ALA A 98 2.11 10.69 -7.89
N PRO A 99 2.52 11.90 -8.34
CA PRO A 99 3.57 12.65 -7.66
C PRO A 99 3.25 13.00 -6.21
N LEU A 100 1.99 13.32 -5.90
CA LEU A 100 1.55 13.65 -4.54
C LEU A 100 1.60 12.42 -3.62
N VAL A 101 1.15 11.27 -4.14
CA VAL A 101 1.22 10.00 -3.38
C VAL A 101 2.67 9.59 -3.16
N MET A 102 3.53 9.67 -4.16
CA MET A 102 4.97 9.36 -4.02
C MET A 102 5.63 10.28 -2.99
N GLN A 103 5.39 11.59 -3.06
CA GLN A 103 5.89 12.55 -2.08
C GLN A 103 5.42 12.22 -0.65
N TRP A 104 4.15 11.82 -0.49
CA TRP A 104 3.61 11.43 0.81
C TRP A 104 4.25 10.14 1.33
N VAL A 105 4.48 9.15 0.46
CA VAL A 105 5.18 7.91 0.81
C VAL A 105 6.62 8.20 1.23
N GLU A 106 7.36 9.02 0.48
CA GLU A 106 8.74 9.41 0.82
C GLU A 106 8.82 10.09 2.20
N ARG A 107 7.87 11.00 2.49
CA ARG A 107 7.83 11.73 3.75
C ARG A 107 7.60 10.83 4.97
N ASN A 108 6.97 9.68 4.76
CA ASN A 108 6.53 8.74 5.79
C ASN A 108 7.19 7.36 5.67
N GLN A 109 8.18 7.21 4.79
CA GLN A 109 8.73 5.92 4.36
C GLN A 109 9.09 5.00 5.53
N GLU A 110 9.85 5.53 6.49
CA GLU A 110 10.31 4.77 7.65
C GLU A 110 9.15 4.26 8.52
N ALA A 111 8.14 5.12 8.75
CA ALA A 111 6.97 4.78 9.55
C ALA A 111 6.07 3.77 8.83
N LEU A 112 5.83 3.98 7.54
CA LEU A 112 5.05 3.07 6.69
C LEU A 112 5.71 1.70 6.57
N ASN A 113 7.05 1.64 6.44
CA ASN A 113 7.77 0.38 6.38
C ASN A 113 7.67 -0.39 7.71
N ARG A 114 7.77 0.29 8.86
CA ARG A 114 7.52 -0.35 10.16
C ARG A 114 6.10 -0.89 10.27
N PHE A 115 5.11 -0.08 9.89
CA PHE A 115 3.70 -0.49 9.92
C PHE A 115 3.44 -1.69 9.02
N TRP A 116 4.07 -1.73 7.84
CA TRP A 116 3.98 -2.87 6.94
C TRP A 116 4.38 -4.19 7.63
N TRP A 117 5.53 -4.23 8.32
CA TRP A 117 6.08 -5.46 8.89
C TRP A 117 5.51 -5.85 10.27
N SER A 118 5.10 -4.87 11.08
CA SER A 118 4.75 -5.09 12.49
C SER A 118 3.42 -4.48 12.89
N GLY A 119 2.69 -3.85 11.97
CA GLY A 119 1.42 -3.20 12.27
C GLY A 119 0.35 -4.18 12.76
N ASN A 120 0.41 -5.45 12.37
CA ASN A 120 -0.56 -6.48 12.76
C ASN A 120 -0.46 -6.87 14.25
N GLU A 121 0.58 -6.42 14.94
CA GLU A 121 0.77 -6.60 16.38
C GLU A 121 0.21 -5.41 17.19
N LEU A 122 -0.13 -4.30 16.52
CA LEU A 122 -0.61 -3.10 17.18
C LEU A 122 -2.04 -3.27 17.66
N MET A 123 -2.34 -2.68 18.81
CA MET A 123 -3.70 -2.47 19.26
C MET A 123 -4.33 -1.26 18.54
N ASN A 124 -5.65 -1.19 18.51
CA ASN A 124 -6.38 -0.15 17.77
C ASN A 124 -5.96 1.28 18.16
N ASP A 125 -5.69 1.56 19.43
CA ASP A 125 -5.20 2.86 19.88
C ASP A 125 -3.79 3.18 19.36
N GLU A 126 -2.93 2.18 19.27
CA GLU A 126 -1.59 2.30 18.66
C GLU A 126 -1.68 2.53 17.15
N VAL A 127 -2.63 1.88 16.46
CA VAL A 127 -2.93 2.14 15.04
C VAL A 127 -3.40 3.59 14.84
N GLN A 128 -4.31 4.08 15.69
CA GLN A 128 -4.76 5.48 15.62
C GLN A 128 -3.62 6.46 15.91
N ALA A 129 -2.76 6.16 16.88
CA ALA A 129 -1.59 6.98 17.18
C ALA A 129 -0.58 6.99 16.01
N PHE A 130 -0.36 5.84 15.37
CA PHE A 130 0.44 5.72 14.17
C PHE A 130 -0.13 6.59 13.04
N ILE A 131 -1.43 6.47 12.74
CA ILE A 131 -2.10 7.29 11.70
C ILE A 131 -1.94 8.78 11.99
N ALA A 132 -2.16 9.20 13.25
CA ALA A 132 -2.01 10.58 13.67
C ALA A 132 -0.56 11.11 13.58
N SER A 133 0.44 10.23 13.59
CA SER A 133 1.86 10.59 13.45
C SER A 133 2.31 10.83 12.00
N LEU A 134 1.50 10.42 11.01
CA LEU A 134 1.83 10.55 9.60
C LEU A 134 1.86 12.03 9.18
N LYS A 135 2.86 12.37 8.37
CA LYS A 135 3.07 13.71 7.84
C LYS A 135 2.28 13.89 6.55
N LYS A 136 1.47 14.94 6.48
CA LYS A 136 0.75 15.36 5.27
C LYS A 136 1.70 15.89 4.22
N VAL A 137 1.28 16.00 2.95
CA VAL A 137 1.99 16.77 1.91
C VAL A 137 1.43 18.17 1.75
#